data_AF-A0A7V3CGV4-F1
#
_entry.id   AF-A0A7V3CGV4-F1
#
_cell.length_a   1.000
_cell.length_b   1.000
_cell.length_c   1.000
_cell.angle_alpha   90.00
_cell.angle_beta   90.00
_cell.angle_gamma   90.00
#
_symmetry.space_group_name_H-M   'P 1'
#
loop_
_entity.id
_entity.type
_entity.pdbx_description
1 polymer ?
#
loop_
_entity_poly.entity_id
_entity_poly.type
_entity_poly.pdbx_seq_one_letter_code
_entity_poly.pdbx_strand_id
1 'polypeptide(L)' 'MGWLCIAAVGEMLRVLPPGAIAWLVAGGVLYSVGAVIYVTKAFNFLPNVFGFHEVWHLFVMLAAASHYVAIAFYVVPLA' A
#
# COMPACT_ATOMS: atom_id res chain seq x y z
N MET A 1 -3.13 8.79 6.25
CA MET A 1 -4.38 8.63 5.47
C MET A 1 -4.58 7.18 4.95
N GLY A 2 -4.09 6.13 5.63
CA GLY A 2 -4.09 4.77 5.04
C GLY A 2 -5.47 4.09 4.99
N TRP A 3 -6.27 4.23 6.03
CA TRP A 3 -7.54 3.49 6.19
C TRP A 3 -8.78 4.29 5.76
N LEU A 4 -8.61 5.51 5.23
CA LEU A 4 -9.74 6.35 4.83
C LEU A 4 -10.57 5.76 3.69
N CYS A 5 -9.98 4.89 2.87
CA CYS A 5 -10.70 4.19 1.80
C CYS A 5 -11.83 3.29 2.32
N ILE A 6 -11.78 2.84 3.59
CA ILE A 6 -12.82 1.98 4.17
C ILE A 6 -14.16 2.69 4.25
N ALA A 7 -14.15 4.01 4.49
CA ALA A 7 -15.38 4.81 4.48
C ALA A 7 -16.11 4.77 3.12
N ALA A 8 -15.37 4.53 2.03
CA ALA A 8 -15.89 4.46 0.67
C ALA A 8 -15.96 3.02 0.11
N VAL A 9 -15.68 1.98 0.91
CA VAL A 9 -15.51 0.61 0.40
C VAL A 9 -16.76 0.08 -0.31
N GLY A 10 -17.96 0.43 0.17
CA GLY A 10 -19.23 0.00 -0.43
C GLY A 10 -19.39 0.49 -1.87
N GLU A 11 -19.05 1.75 -2.13
CA GLU A 11 -19.07 2.32 -3.49
C GLU A 11 -17.92 1.78 -4.34
N MET A 12 -16.74 1.64 -3.76
CA MET A 12 -15.59 1.07 -4.46
C MET A 12 -15.87 -0.34 -4.99
N LEU A 13 -16.50 -1.20 -4.19
CA LEU A 13 -16.87 -2.57 -4.59
C LEU A 13 -17.93 -2.62 -5.69
N ARG A 14 -18.74 -1.57 -5.85
CA ARG A 14 -19.79 -1.48 -6.88
C ARG A 14 -19.26 -0.94 -8.21
N VAL A 15 -18.32 0.01 -8.15
CA VAL A 15 -17.88 0.78 -9.32
C VAL A 15 -16.54 0.30 -9.86
N LEU A 16 -15.62 -0.18 -9.01
CA LEU A 16 -14.29 -0.56 -9.44
C LEU A 16 -14.23 -2.02 -9.90
N PRO A 17 -13.44 -2.32 -10.94
CA PRO A 17 -13.21 -3.69 -11.36
C PRO A 17 -12.47 -4.47 -10.27
N PRO A 18 -12.67 -5.81 -10.18
CA PRO A 18 -12.04 -6.64 -9.15
C PRO A 18 -10.51 -6.54 -9.10
N GLY A 19 -9.86 -6.32 -10.26
CA GLY A 19 -8.41 -6.12 -10.34
C GLY A 19 -7.93 -4.86 -9.61
N ALA A 20 -8.66 -3.74 -9.73
CA ALA A 20 -8.34 -2.52 -8.98
C ALA A 20 -8.44 -2.77 -7.47
N ILE A 21 -9.49 -3.46 -7.03
CA ILE A 21 -9.68 -3.82 -5.62
C ILE A 21 -8.54 -4.70 -5.12
N ALA A 22 -8.11 -5.70 -5.90
CA ALA A 22 -7.00 -6.57 -5.53
C ALA A 22 -5.69 -5.79 -5.30
N TRP A 23 -5.36 -4.85 -6.19
CA TRP A 23 -4.19 -3.97 -6.03
C TRP A 23 -4.30 -3.02 -4.83
N LEU A 24 -5.50 -2.50 -4.55
CA LEU A 24 -5.74 -1.69 -3.36
C LEU A 24 -5.58 -2.48 -2.05
N VAL A 25 -6.10 -3.71 -2.01
CA VAL A 25 -5.93 -4.62 -0.87
C VAL A 25 -4.45 -4.98 -0.69
N ALA A 26 -3.75 -5.32 -1.77
CA ALA A 26 -2.32 -5.60 -1.73
C ALA A 26 -1.52 -4.40 -1.20
N GLY A 27 -1.81 -3.19 -1.68
CA GLY A 27 -1.20 -1.96 -1.16
C GLY A 27 -1.50 -1.71 0.32
N GLY A 28 -2.73 -1.95 0.76
CA GLY A 28 -3.11 -1.84 2.17
C GLY A 28 -2.39 -2.84 3.09
N VAL A 29 -2.22 -4.09 2.63
CA VAL A 29 -1.44 -5.12 3.33
C VAL A 29 0.03 -4.72 3.41
N LEU A 30 0.65 -4.32 2.29
CA LEU A 30 2.04 -3.86 2.25
C LEU A 30 2.28 -2.69 3.22
N TYR A 31 1.38 -1.70 3.22
CA TYR A 31 1.47 -0.55 4.11
C TYR A 31 1.36 -0.98 5.58
N SER A 32 0.45 -1.90 5.90
CA SER A 32 0.24 -2.40 7.26
C SER A 32 1.44 -3.21 7.76
N VAL A 33 2.01 -4.07 6.93
CA VAL A 33 3.25 -4.82 7.25
C VAL A 33 4.40 -3.87 7.51
N GLY A 34 4.60 -2.87 6.64
CA GLY A 34 5.60 -1.83 6.86
C GLY A 34 5.41 -1.11 8.20
N ALA A 35 4.18 -0.74 8.53
CA ALA A 35 3.87 -0.06 9.80
C ALA A 35 4.19 -0.96 11.02
N VAL A 36 3.90 -2.26 10.95
CA VAL A 36 4.27 -3.22 12.00
C VAL A 36 5.79 -3.31 12.15
N ILE A 37 6.53 -3.40 11.04
CA ILE A 37 8.01 -3.40 11.05
C ILE A 37 8.54 -2.14 11.72
N TYR A 38 7.97 -0.98 11.38
CA TYR A 38 8.38 0.31 11.96
C TYR A 38 8.13 0.37 13.47
N VAL A 39 6.94 -0.02 13.93
CA VAL A 39 6.57 0.03 15.36
C VAL A 39 7.36 -0.98 16.19
N THR A 40 7.55 -2.19 15.68
CA THR A 40 8.31 -3.24 16.37
C THR A 40 9.82 -3.03 16.31
N LYS A 41 10.29 -2.09 15.47
CA LYS A 41 11.70 -1.88 15.14
C LYS A 41 12.41 -3.15 14.65
N ALA A 42 11.65 -4.04 14.03
CA ALA A 42 12.16 -5.29 13.45
C ALA A 42 13.03 -5.00 12.22
N PHE A 43 13.93 -5.94 11.86
CA PHE A 43 14.83 -5.81 10.71
C PHE A 43 15.84 -4.64 10.83
N ASN A 44 16.45 -4.48 12.01
CA ASN A 44 17.55 -3.54 12.22
C ASN A 44 18.91 -4.18 11.87
N PHE A 45 19.32 -4.13 10.60
CA PHE A 45 20.52 -4.82 10.12
C PHE A 45 21.83 -4.09 10.45
N LEU A 46 21.87 -2.78 10.19
CA LEU A 46 23.02 -1.90 10.41
C LEU A 46 22.57 -0.69 11.22
N PRO A 47 22.78 -0.68 12.55
CA PRO A 47 22.36 0.43 13.40
C PRO A 47 22.90 1.77 12.88
N ASN A 48 22.01 2.76 12.73
CA ASN A 48 22.27 4.11 12.19
C ASN A 48 22.60 4.21 10.69
N VAL A 49 22.53 3.11 9.91
CA VAL A 49 22.77 3.13 8.46
C VAL A 49 21.60 2.53 7.69
N PHE A 50 21.13 1.35 8.09
CA PHE A 50 20.05 0.64 7.41
C PHE A 50 19.33 -0.32 8.37
N GLY A 51 18.08 -0.03 8.67
CA GLY A 51 17.28 -0.83 9.58
C GLY A 51 15.78 -0.70 9.32
N PHE A 52 15.01 -0.76 10.40
CA PHE A 52 13.54 -0.84 10.36
C PHE A 52 12.88 0.33 9.61
N HIS A 53 13.52 1.52 9.61
CA HIS A 53 12.97 2.71 8.97
C HIS A 53 13.09 2.65 7.44
N GLU A 54 14.25 2.26 6.94
CA GLU A 54 14.51 2.08 5.51
C GLU A 54 13.67 0.93 4.96
N VAL A 55 13.55 -0.17 5.72
CA VAL A 55 12.65 -1.28 5.38
C VAL A 55 11.19 -0.80 5.32
N TRP A 56 10.74 -0.01 6.30
CA TRP A 56 9.41 0.60 6.25
C TRP A 56 9.20 1.45 4.99
N HIS A 57 10.20 2.26 4.60
CA HIS A 57 10.14 3.04 3.37
C HIS A 57 9.98 2.16 2.11
N LEU A 58 10.66 1.01 2.03
CA LEU A 58 10.48 0.05 0.93
C LEU A 58 9.02 -0.43 0.84
N PHE A 59 8.41 -0.80 1.98
CA PHE A 59 7.01 -1.22 2.03
C PHE A 59 6.05 -0.09 1.63
N VAL A 60 6.31 1.15 2.05
CA VAL A 60 5.51 2.32 1.66
C VAL A 60 5.61 2.57 0.15
N MET A 61 6.80 2.44 -0.44
CA MET A 61 6.98 2.56 -1.90
C MET A 61 6.25 1.47 -2.68
N LEU A 62 6.29 0.22 -2.21
CA LEU A 62 5.55 -0.89 -2.83
C LEU A 62 4.03 -0.71 -2.72
N ALA A 63 3.55 -0.20 -1.57
CA ALA A 63 2.13 0.14 -1.39
C ALA A 63 1.70 1.25 -2.35
N ALA A 64 2.53 2.30 -2.50
CA ALA A 64 2.28 3.38 -3.46
C ALA A 64 2.30 2.88 -4.91
N ALA A 65 3.23 1.99 -5.26
CA ALA A 65 3.28 1.37 -6.58
C ALA A 65 2.02 0.54 -6.88
N SER A 66 1.52 -0.22 -5.89
CA SER A 66 0.27 -0.97 -6.02
C SER A 66 -0.93 -0.04 -6.25
N HIS A 67 -0.99 1.08 -5.54
CA HIS A 67 -2.01 2.10 -5.76
C HIS A 67 -1.91 2.73 -7.15
N TYR A 68 -0.69 3.05 -7.60
CA TYR A 68 -0.43 3.55 -8.94
C TYR A 68 -0.93 2.57 -10.02
N VAL A 69 -0.64 1.27 -9.88
CA VAL A 69 -1.13 0.24 -10.82
C VAL A 69 -2.66 0.17 -10.84
N ALA A 70 -3.30 0.24 -9.66
CA ALA A 70 -4.77 0.27 -9.58
C ALA A 70 -5.35 1.45 -10.38
N ILE A 71 -4.76 2.63 -10.26
CA ILE A 71 -5.24 3.82 -10.99
C ILE A 71 -4.92 3.73 -12.48
N ALA A 72 -3.65 3.49 -12.84
CA ALA A 72 -3.16 3.57 -14.21
C ALA A 72 -3.78 2.53 -15.14
N PHE A 73 -4.07 1.31 -14.65
CA PHE A 73 -4.55 0.22 -15.49
C PHE A 73 -6.05 -0.07 -15.35
N TYR A 74 -6.71 0.43 -14.30
CA TYR A 74 -8.11 0.09 -14.05
C TYR A 74 -9.05 1.28 -13.85
N VAL A 75 -8.53 2.49 -13.62
CA VAL A 75 -9.37 3.67 -13.37
C VAL A 75 -9.22 4.71 -14.47
N VAL A 76 -8.00 4.97 -14.94
CA VAL A 76 -7.76 5.93 -16.02
C VAL A 76 -8.40 5.42 -17.32
N PRO A 77 -9.26 6.21 -17.99
CA PRO A 77 -9.75 5.88 -19.32
C PRO A 77 -8.57 5.87 -20.29
N LEU A 78 -8.30 4.72 -20.91
CA LEU A 78 -7.38 4.65 -22.04
C LEU A 78 -8.13 5.25 -23.24
N ALA A 79 -7.65 6.42 -23.69
CA ALA A 79 -8.18 7.13 -24.86
C ALA A 79 -7.99 6.31 -26.15
#